data_AF-A0A4Q3HAC2-F1
#
_entry.id   AF-A0A4Q3HAC2-F1
#
_cell.length_a   1.000
_cell.length_b   1.000
_cell.length_c   1.000
_cell.angle_alpha   90.00
_cell.angle_beta   90.00
_cell.angle_gamma   90.00
#
_symmetry.space_group_name_H-M   'P 1'
#
loop_
_entity.id
_entity.type
_entity.pdbx_description
1 polymer ?
#
loop_
_entity_poly.entity_id
_entity_poly.type
_entity_poly.pdbx_seq_one_letter_code
_entity_poly.pdbx_strand_id
1 'polypeptide(L)' 'MAEKDTVERRTREAAHLQLIEGNPLDADDMAMFEMFDREGFSPEQQLAYVRADLEKRKLEKQDTRVTAAGRR' A
#
# COMPACT_ATOMS: atom_id res chain seq x y z
N MET A 1 -4.37 -31.53 -10.12
CA MET A 1 -3.29 -30.55 -9.94
C MET A 1 -3.94 -29.19 -9.76
N ALA A 2 -4.29 -28.88 -8.50
CA ALA A 2 -4.68 -27.55 -8.08
C ALA A 2 -3.41 -26.69 -8.15
N GLU A 3 -3.39 -25.46 -8.65
CA GLU A 3 -4.08 -24.31 -8.09
C GLU A 3 -4.05 -23.22 -9.15
N LYS A 4 -5.22 -22.71 -9.56
CA LYS A 4 -5.29 -21.37 -10.13
C LYS A 4 -5.03 -20.42 -8.98
N ASP A 5 -3.76 -20.13 -8.75
CA ASP A 5 -3.31 -19.18 -7.75
C ASP A 5 -3.66 -17.79 -8.28
N THR A 6 -4.93 -17.42 -8.11
CA THR A 6 -5.50 -16.19 -8.63
C THR A 6 -4.85 -15.02 -7.92
N VAL A 7 -4.64 -13.92 -8.65
CA VAL A 7 -4.10 -12.67 -8.11
C VAL A 7 -4.84 -12.28 -6.83
N GLU A 8 -6.16 -12.43 -6.80
CA GLU A 8 -6.99 -12.20 -5.61
C GLU A 8 -6.55 -12.99 -4.37
N ARG A 9 -6.16 -14.27 -4.51
CA ARG A 9 -5.67 -15.08 -3.38
C ARG A 9 -4.35 -14.55 -2.87
N ARG A 10 -3.41 -14.24 -3.77
CA ARG A 10 -2.09 -13.69 -3.41
C ARG A 10 -2.22 -12.33 -2.75
N THR A 11 -3.08 -11.46 -3.26
CA THR A 11 -3.35 -10.14 -2.66
C THR A 11 -3.97 -10.28 -1.27
N ARG A 12 -4.90 -11.23 -1.08
CA ARG A 12 -5.53 -11.48 0.22
C ARG A 12 -4.56 -12.05 1.25
N GLU A 13 -3.69 -12.96 0.84
CA GLU A 13 -2.63 -13.50 1.69
C GLU A 13 -1.62 -12.42 2.08
N ALA A 14 -1.18 -11.59 1.12
CA ALA A 14 -0.31 -10.45 1.40
C ALA A 14 -0.97 -9.46 2.37
N ALA A 15 -2.24 -9.12 2.16
CA ALA A 15 -3.00 -8.26 3.07
C ALA A 15 -3.13 -8.86 4.47
N HIS A 16 -3.35 -10.17 4.57
CA HIS A 16 -3.41 -10.88 5.84
C HIS A 16 -2.08 -10.85 6.60
N LEU A 17 -0.96 -11.06 5.91
CA LEU A 17 0.38 -10.98 6.50
C LEU A 17 0.69 -9.58 7.01
N GLN A 18 0.40 -8.55 6.21
CA GLN A 18 0.59 -7.15 6.58
C GLN A 18 -0.28 -6.72 7.77
N LEU A 19 -1.51 -7.25 7.87
CA LEU A 19 -2.39 -7.05 9.02
C LEU A 19 -1.77 -7.63 10.32
N ILE A 20 -1.16 -8.80 10.27
CA ILE A 20 -0.48 -9.42 11.42
C ILE A 20 0.70 -8.56 11.89
N GLU A 21 1.42 -7.93 10.96
CA GLU A 21 2.54 -7.00 11.25
C GLU A 21 2.07 -5.62 11.74
N GLY A 22 0.76 -5.39 11.87
CA GLY A 22 0.20 -4.11 12.30
C GLY A 22 0.30 -3.02 11.23
N ASN A 23 0.48 -3.41 9.96
CA ASN A 23 0.48 -2.53 8.80
C ASN A 23 -0.69 -2.88 7.87
N PRO A 24 -1.95 -2.71 8.31
CA PRO A 24 -3.10 -3.05 7.49
C PRO A 24 -3.08 -2.24 6.18
N LEU A 25 -3.17 -2.95 5.05
CA LEU A 25 -3.38 -2.30 3.75
C LEU A 25 -4.75 -1.63 3.76
N ASP A 26 -4.77 -0.36 3.38
CA ASP A 26 -6.01 0.41 3.27
C ASP A 26 -6.65 0.26 1.88
N ALA A 27 -7.82 0.88 1.68
CA ALA A 27 -8.53 0.79 0.41
C ALA A 27 -7.75 1.42 -0.75
N ASP A 28 -6.92 2.43 -0.48
CA ASP A 28 -6.10 3.11 -1.48
C ASP A 28 -4.92 2.20 -1.88
N ASP A 29 -4.34 1.47 -0.93
CA ASP A 29 -3.31 0.46 -1.18
C ASP A 29 -3.84 -0.66 -2.09
N MET A 30 -5.07 -1.12 -1.85
CA MET A 30 -5.71 -2.15 -2.69
C MET A 30 -5.98 -1.64 -4.11
N ALA A 31 -6.48 -0.41 -4.25
CA ALA A 31 -6.70 0.22 -5.55
C ALA A 31 -5.39 0.43 -6.34
N MET A 32 -4.29 0.71 -5.64
CA MET A 32 -2.95 0.81 -6.23
C MET A 32 -2.49 -0.52 -6.84
N PHE A 33 -2.71 -1.66 -6.18
CA PHE A 33 -2.37 -2.98 -6.76
C PHE A 33 -3.20 -3.30 -8.01
N GLU A 34 -4.50 -3.00 -7.98
CA GLU A 34 -5.36 -3.16 -9.17
C GLU A 34 -4.91 -2.26 -10.34
N MET A 35 -4.44 -1.04 -10.04
CA MET A 35 -3.88 -0.13 -11.04
C MET A 35 -2.61 -0.70 -11.68
N PHE A 36 -1.70 -1.29 -10.88
CA PHE A 36 -0.47 -1.90 -11.41
C PHE A 36 -0.76 -3.04 -12.37
N ASP A 37 -1.72 -3.89 -12.04
CA ASP A 37 -2.14 -4.99 -12.90
C ASP A 37 -2.79 -4.49 -14.19
N ARG A 38 -3.67 -3.49 -14.08
CA ARG A 38 -4.34 -2.89 -15.24
C ARG A 38 -3.37 -2.20 -16.19
N GLU A 39 -2.37 -1.51 -15.66
CA GLU A 39 -1.42 -0.71 -16.44
C GLU A 39 -0.15 -1.49 -16.82
N GLY A 40 -0.02 -2.73 -16.33
CA GLY A 40 1.10 -3.61 -16.64
C GLY A 40 2.43 -3.08 -16.11
N PHE A 41 2.43 -2.46 -14.92
CA PHE A 41 3.64 -1.89 -14.34
C PHE A 41 4.68 -2.97 -14.07
N SER A 42 5.94 -2.71 -14.45
CA SER A 42 7.05 -3.57 -14.08
C SER A 42 7.29 -3.53 -12.57
N PRO A 43 7.89 -4.57 -11.96
CA PRO A 43 8.20 -4.57 -10.53
C PRO A 43 8.98 -3.33 -10.06
N GLU A 44 9.88 -2.81 -10.90
CA GLU A 44 10.66 -1.61 -10.62
C GLU A 44 9.78 -0.35 -10.56
N GLN A 45 8.79 -0.25 -11.47
CA GLN A 45 7.84 0.86 -11.50
C GLN A 45 6.90 0.81 -10.29
N GLN A 46 6.43 -0.38 -9.92
CA GLN A 46 5.62 -0.59 -8.71
C GLN A 46 6.39 -0.15 -7.47
N LEU A 47 7.64 -0.61 -7.31
CA LEU A 47 8.50 -0.22 -6.19
C LEU A 47 8.76 1.29 -6.13
N ALA A 48 8.99 1.93 -7.28
CA ALA A 48 9.16 3.37 -7.35
C ALA A 48 7.90 4.13 -6.90
N TYR A 49 6.73 3.67 -7.35
CA TYR A 49 5.45 4.27 -6.96
C TYR A 49 5.18 4.13 -5.47
N VAL A 50 5.29 2.91 -4.93
CA VAL A 50 5.07 2.64 -3.50
C VAL A 50 6.01 3.48 -2.62
N ARG A 51 7.28 3.61 -3.00
CA ARG A 51 8.23 4.47 -2.27
C ARG A 51 7.80 5.93 -2.27
N ALA A 52 7.40 6.46 -3.43
CA ALA A 52 6.94 7.83 -3.53
C ALA A 52 5.69 8.10 -2.68
N ASP A 53 4.74 7.17 -2.70
CA ASP A 53 3.51 7.27 -1.90
C ASP A 53 3.80 7.22 -0.39
N LEU A 54 4.68 6.32 0.05
CA LEU A 54 5.11 6.25 1.45
C LEU A 54 5.79 7.53 1.93
N GLU A 55 6.65 8.15 1.11
CA GLU A 55 7.28 9.43 1.45
C GLU A 55 6.25 10.56 1.56
N LYS A 56 5.25 10.57 0.67
CA LYS A 56 4.13 11.52 0.74
C LYS A 56 3.32 11.34 2.03
N ARG A 57 2.92 10.11 2.36
CA ARG A 57 2.17 9.79 3.59
C ARG A 57 2.98 10.13 4.86
N LYS A 58 4.30 9.95 4.84
CA LYS A 58 5.18 10.38 5.95
C LYS A 58 5.13 11.89 6.16
N LEU A 59 5.22 12.66 5.07
CA LEU A 59 5.17 14.12 5.13
C LEU A 59 3.81 14.61 5.67
N GLU A 60 2.71 14.03 5.18
CA GLU A 60 1.35 14.37 5.64
C GLU A 60 1.14 14.06 7.13
N LYS A 61 1.67 12.92 7.63
CA LYS A 61 1.64 12.55 9.05
C LYS A 61 2.53 13.46 9.92
N GLN A 62 3.60 14.01 9.36
CA GLN A 62 4.47 14.96 10.05
C GLN A 62 3.78 16.32 10.20
N ASP A 63 3.12 16.80 9.15
CA ASP A 63 2.37 18.06 9.17
C ASP A 63 1.16 18.02 10.11
N THR A 64 0.45 16.89 10.18
CA THR A 64 -0.66 16.72 11.15
C THR A 64 -0.19 16.73 12.60
N ARG A 65 1.00 16.20 12.91
CA ARG A 65 1.58 16.27 14.26
C ARG A 65 1.99 17.69 14.65
N VAL A 66 2.56 18.47 13.73
CA VAL A 66 2.96 19.86 13.99
C VAL A 66 1.74 20.76 14.21
N THR A 67 0.69 20.60 13.40
CA THR A 67 -0.55 21.39 13.53
C THR A 67 -1.36 21.04 14.79
N ALA A 68 -1.32 19.79 15.26
CA ALA A 68 -1.95 19.40 16.54
C ALA A 68 -1.19 19.91 17.77
N ALA A 69 0.14 20.04 17.70
CA ALA A 69 0.98 20.54 18.80
C ALA A 69 0.91 22.08 18.96
N GLY A 70 0.56 22.81 17.90
CA GLY A 70 0.50 24.29 17.90
C GLY A 70 -0.79 24.93 18.41
N ARG A 71 -1.79 24.15 18.87
CA ARG A 71 -3.05 24.67 19.45
C ARG A 71 -3.11 24.54 20.97
N ARG A 72 -2.01 24.81 21.68
CA ARG A 72 -2.00 24.94 23.14
C ARG A 72 -1.55 26.32 23.56
#